data_AF-A0A7V9ZHG6-F1
#
_entry.id   AF-A0A7V9ZHG6-F1
#
_cell.length_a   1.000
_cell.length_b   1.000
_cell.length_c   1.000
_cell.angle_alpha   90.00
_cell.angle_beta   90.00
_cell.angle_gamma   90.00
#
_symmetry.space_group_name_H-M   'P 1'
#
loop_
_entity.id
_entity.type
_entity.pdbx_description
1 polymer ?
#
loop_
_entity_poly.entity_id
_entity_poly.type
_entity_poly.pdbx_seq_one_letter_code
_entity_poly.pdbx_strand_id
1 'polypeptide(L)'
;MQQLSSLDAQFLNVENATTVGHVGSLILLDSSTAPNGELTLDRIREVLEPRLHLVPPLRQRLVGVPLGLGWPYWVDDPDFDI
;
A
#
# COMPACT_ATOMS: atom_id res chain seq x y z
N MET A 1 14.69 -5.17 1.10
CA MET A 1 14.16 -5.60 -0.20
C MET A 1 13.69 -7.04 -0.09
N GLN A 2 12.51 -7.35 -0.62
CA GLN A 2 11.91 -8.69 -0.57
C GLN A 2 11.39 -9.04 -1.97
N GLN A 3 11.70 -10.23 -2.49
CA GLN A 3 11.16 -10.66 -3.78
C GLN A 3 9.66 -10.95 -3.66
N LEU A 4 8.91 -10.66 -4.72
CA LEU A 4 7.48 -11.00 -4.77
C LEU A 4 7.23 -12.48 -4.54
N SER A 5 6.16 -12.77 -3.80
CA SER A 5 5.67 -14.14 -3.71
C SER A 5 5.06 -14.57 -5.05
N SER A 6 4.93 -15.88 -5.23
CA SER A 6 4.27 -16.45 -6.41
C SER A 6 2.80 -16.05 -6.52
N LEU A 7 2.13 -15.81 -5.39
CA LEU A 7 0.74 -15.38 -5.34
C LEU A 7 0.63 -13.91 -5.77
N ASP A 8 1.44 -13.03 -5.20
CA ASP A 8 1.44 -11.60 -5.55
C ASP A 8 1.81 -11.39 -7.02
N ALA A 9 2.75 -12.17 -7.55
CA ALA A 9 3.12 -12.12 -8.97
C ALA A 9 1.95 -12.48 -9.90
N GLN A 10 1.04 -13.36 -9.48
CA GLN A 10 -0.14 -13.70 -10.28
C GLN A 10 -1.09 -12.51 -10.43
N PHE A 11 -1.27 -11.69 -9.39
CA PHE A 11 -2.10 -10.48 -9.48
C PHE A 11 -1.58 -9.51 -10.55
N LEU A 12 -0.26 -9.31 -10.62
CA LEU A 12 0.35 -8.49 -11.67
C LEU A 12 0.21 -9.10 -13.07
N ASN A 13 0.30 -10.43 -13.19
CA ASN A 13 0.23 -11.11 -14.48
C ASN A 13 -1.18 -11.17 -15.07
N VAL A 14 -2.23 -11.12 -14.25
CA VAL A 14 -3.63 -11.12 -14.73
C VAL A 14 -4.17 -9.72 -15.02
N GLU A 15 -3.50 -8.69 -14.50
CA GLU A 15 -3.90 -7.30 -14.71
C GLU A 15 -3.74 -6.89 -16.18
N ASN A 16 -4.75 -6.19 -16.69
CA ASN A 16 -4.80 -5.67 -18.06
C ASN A 16 -5.74 -4.46 -18.12
N ALA A 17 -5.95 -3.89 -19.31
CA ALA A 17 -6.79 -2.69 -19.48
C ALA A 17 -8.25 -2.84 -19.00
N THR A 18 -8.75 -4.07 -18.83
CA THR A 18 -10.13 -4.36 -18.41
C THR A 18 -10.22 -5.14 -17.10
N THR A 19 -9.09 -5.62 -16.56
CA THR A 19 -9.02 -6.40 -15.32
C THR A 19 -7.97 -5.76 -14.43
N VAL A 20 -8.38 -5.21 -13.29
CA VAL A 20 -7.47 -4.58 -12.34
C VAL A 20 -7.30 -5.44 -11.09
N GLY A 21 -6.08 -5.55 -10.58
CA GLY A 21 -5.71 -6.43 -9.48
C GLY A 21 -5.83 -5.82 -8.08
N HIS A 22 -6.32 -4.59 -7.96
CA HIS A 22 -6.43 -3.90 -6.67
C HIS A 22 -7.73 -4.24 -5.93
N VAL A 23 -7.65 -4.25 -4.61
CA VAL A 23 -8.80 -4.35 -3.71
C VAL A 23 -9.05 -3.03 -3.02
N GLY A 24 -10.32 -2.70 -2.80
CA GLY A 24 -10.74 -1.49 -2.10
C GLY A 24 -11.71 -1.81 -0.98
N SER A 25 -11.75 -0.94 0.03
CA SER A 25 -12.73 -1.01 1.11
C SER A 25 -13.29 0.38 1.39
N LEU A 26 -14.59 0.44 1.68
CA LEU A 26 -15.25 1.65 2.18
C LEU A 26 -15.55 1.44 3.68
N ILE A 27 -14.98 2.30 4.51
CA ILE A 27 -15.16 2.25 5.96
C ILE A 27 -15.91 3.51 6.39
N LEU A 28 -17.06 3.31 7.03
CA LEU A 28 -17.83 4.37 7.67
C LEU A 28 -17.46 4.40 9.14
N LEU A 29 -16.98 5.55 9.61
CA LEU A 29 -16.53 5.76 10.98
C LEU A 29 -17.42 6.79 11.66
N ASP A 30 -17.76 6.54 12.92
CA ASP A 30 -18.43 7.52 13.78
C ASP A 30 -17.39 8.48 14.38
N SER A 31 -17.45 9.76 14.01
CA SER A 31 -16.55 10.79 14.53
C SER A 31 -16.99 11.37 15.87
N SER A 32 -18.12 10.97 16.44
CA SER A 32 -18.67 11.54 17.68
C SER A 32 -17.73 11.41 18.88
N THR A 33 -16.81 10.44 18.85
CA THR A 33 -15.80 10.18 19.89
C THR A 33 -14.42 10.76 19.57
N ALA A 34 -14.23 11.36 18.39
CA ALA A 34 -12.99 12.01 18.02
C ALA A 34 -12.83 13.35 18.77
N PRO A 35 -11.59 13.82 19.04
CA PRO A 35 -11.37 15.17 19.55
C PRO A 35 -12.07 16.19 18.64
N ASN A 36 -12.86 17.10 19.23
CA ASN A 36 -13.69 18.08 18.52
C ASN A 36 -14.81 17.51 17.63
N GLY A 37 -15.09 16.20 17.69
CA GLY A 37 -16.18 15.55 16.94
C GLY A 37 -15.88 15.34 15.44
N GLU A 38 -14.63 15.55 15.02
CA GLU A 38 -14.24 15.51 13.61
C GLU A 38 -13.12 14.48 13.36
N LEU A 39 -13.24 13.78 12.22
CA LEU A 39 -12.16 12.95 11.69
C LEU A 39 -11.54 13.69 10.51
N THR A 40 -10.32 14.19 10.69
CA THR A 40 -9.56 14.90 9.65
C THR A 40 -8.49 13.99 9.05
N LEU A 41 -8.02 14.34 7.85
CA LEU A 41 -6.89 13.65 7.21
C LEU A 41 -5.63 13.69 8.09
N ASP A 42 -5.30 14.86 8.65
CA ASP A 42 -4.13 15.02 9.52
C ASP A 42 -4.21 14.11 10.74
N ARG A 43 -5.41 13.94 11.31
CA ARG A 43 -5.60 13.01 12.43
C ARG A 43 -5.38 11.56 12.03
N ILE A 44 -5.82 11.17 10.83
CA ILE A 44 -5.57 9.83 10.30
C ILE A 44 -4.05 9.63 10.11
N ARG A 45 -3.35 10.63 9.57
CA ARG A 45 -1.89 10.60 9.39
C ARG A 45 -1.16 10.43 10.71
N GLU A 46 -1.49 11.22 11.73
CA GLU A 46 -0.91 11.11 13.09
C GLU A 46 -1.08 9.70 13.70
N VAL A 47 -2.19 9.02 13.38
CA VAL A 47 -2.44 7.65 13.84
C VAL A 47 -1.65 6.63 13.01
N LEU A 48 -1.53 6.81 11.70
CA LEU A 48 -0.87 5.85 10.82
C LEU A 48 0.65 5.95 10.85
N GLU A 49 1.22 7.15 10.88
CA GLU A 49 2.65 7.44 10.78
C GLU A 49 3.51 6.58 11.74
N PRO A 50 3.27 6.53 13.06
CA PRO A 50 4.08 5.71 13.97
C PRO A 50 3.89 4.19 13.74
N ARG A 51 2.86 3.77 13.00
CA ARG A 51 2.50 2.35 12.74
C ARG A 51 2.92 1.88 11.36
N LEU A 52 3.38 2.75 10.46
CA LEU A 52 3.77 2.38 9.09
C LEU A 52 4.81 1.25 9.05
N HIS A 53 5.71 1.19 10.04
CA HIS A 53 6.71 0.13 10.14
C HIS A 53 6.10 -1.28 10.32
N LEU A 54 4.87 -1.38 10.82
CA LEU A 54 4.13 -2.63 10.98
C LEU A 54 3.50 -3.12 9.67
N VAL A 55 3.36 -2.23 8.68
CA VAL A 55 2.77 -2.55 7.38
C VAL A 55 3.70 -2.07 6.26
N PRO A 56 4.87 -2.72 6.08
CA PRO A 56 5.86 -2.31 5.07
C PRO A 56 5.31 -2.08 3.66
N PRO A 57 4.32 -2.86 3.14
CA PRO A 57 3.79 -2.62 1.81
C PRO A 57 3.21 -1.22 1.57
N LEU A 58 2.79 -0.48 2.61
CA LEU A 58 2.27 0.88 2.45
C LEU A 58 3.34 1.91 2.04
N ARG A 59 4.61 1.64 2.34
CA ARG A 59 5.76 2.53 2.07
C ARG A 59 6.72 1.97 1.02
N GLN A 60 6.27 0.96 0.28
CA GLN A 60 7.09 0.20 -0.65
C GLN A 60 6.55 0.31 -2.08
N ARG A 61 7.46 0.19 -3.03
CA ARG A 61 7.14 0.10 -4.46
C ARG A 61 7.76 -1.14 -5.08
N LEU A 62 7.21 -1.53 -6.23
CA LEU A 62 7.74 -2.61 -7.04
C LEU A 62 8.91 -2.12 -7.90
N VAL A 63 10.01 -2.87 -7.89
CA VAL A 63 11.13 -2.68 -8.81
C VAL A 63 11.33 -3.96 -9.63
N GLY A 64 11.21 -3.82 -10.94
CA GLY A 64 11.40 -4.91 -11.89
C GLY A 64 12.87 -5.33 -12.01
N VAL A 65 13.08 -6.62 -12.24
CA VAL A 65 14.41 -7.14 -12.60
C VAL A 65 14.70 -6.79 -14.06
N PRO A 66 15.91 -6.31 -14.39
CA PRO A 66 16.28 -6.02 -15.78
C PRO A 66 15.97 -7.17 -16.73
N LEU A 67 15.45 -6.84 -17.91
CA LEU A 67 15.10 -7.79 -18.96
C LEU A 67 14.02 -8.84 -18.57
N GLY A 68 13.33 -8.66 -17.43
CA GLY A 68 12.29 -9.60 -16.99
C GLY A 68 12.82 -10.96 -16.55
N LEU A 69 14.10 -11.05 -16.13
CA LEU A 69 14.77 -12.30 -15.76
C LEU A 69 14.33 -12.89 -14.41
N GLY A 70 13.38 -12.26 -13.73
CA GLY A 70 12.84 -12.71 -12.45
C GLY A 70 11.66 -11.85 -12.00
N TRP A 71 11.01 -12.27 -10.92
CA TRP A 71 9.92 -11.49 -10.34
C TRP A 71 10.41 -10.18 -9.71
N PRO A 72 9.57 -9.14 -9.71
CA PRO A 72 9.88 -7.86 -9.07
C PRO A 72 10.20 -8.00 -7.57
N TYR A 73 10.81 -6.96 -7.03
CA TYR A 73 11.09 -6.83 -5.60
C TYR A 73 10.29 -5.68 -5.01
N TRP A 74 9.81 -5.88 -3.78
CA TRP A 74 9.40 -4.81 -2.89
C TRP A 74 10.65 -4.08 -2.37
N VAL A 75 10.69 -2.77 -2.60
CA VAL A 75 11.73 -1.88 -2.08
C VAL A 75 11.06 -0.71 -1.38
N ASP A 76 11.70 -0.20 -0.33
CA ASP A 76 11.23 1.03 0.32
C ASP A 76 11.28 2.19 -0.69
N ASP A 77 10.21 2.95 -0.76
CA ASP A 77 10.09 4.07 -1.69
C ASP A 77 10.80 5.31 -1.12
N PRO A 78 11.88 5.81 -1.75
CA PRO A 78 12.58 7.00 -1.26
C PRO A 78 11.73 8.27 -1.32
N ASP A 79 10.71 8.29 -2.16
CA ASP A 79 9.82 9.43 -2.36
C ASP A 79 8.48 9.25 -1.62
N PHE A 80 8.41 8.29 -0.68
CA PHE A 80 7.20 8.06 0.12
C PHE A 80 6.82 9.29 0.95
N ASP A 81 5.57 9.72 0.78
CA ASP A 81 4.95 10.83 1.49
C ASP A 81 3.63 10.37 2.12
N ILE A 82 3.39 10.75 3.38
CA ILE A 82 2.21 10.36 4.16
C ILE A 82 1.27 11.55 4.38
#